data_AF-A0AA35RJ09-F1
#
_entry.id   AF-A0AA35RJ09-F1
#
_cell.length_a   1.000
_cell.length_b   1.000
_cell.length_c   1.000
_cell.angle_alpha   90.00
_cell.angle_beta   90.00
_cell.angle_gamma   90.00
#
_symmetry.space_group_name_H-M   'P 1'
#
loop_
_entity.id
_entity.type
_entity.pdbx_description
1 polymer ?
#
loop_
_entity_poly.entity_id
_entity_poly.type
_entity_poly.pdbx_seq_one_letter_code
_entity_poly.pdbx_strand_id
1 'polypeptide(L)'
;MIYIGEYFCGIATNDIGTDLGPRVTVMNPKGKVLARVGRESYGDQSGRFYSPHGIAVDSRGDLYVAEVSWTDYGRHMDPPRELRSMQKLVRVRD
;
A
#
# COMPACT_ATOMS: atom_id res chain seq x y z
N MET A 1 -13.77 -11.23 -5.47
CA MET A 1 -13.00 -10.68 -4.33
C MET A 1 -13.07 -9.17 -4.40
N ILE A 2 -12.93 -8.49 -3.28
CA ILE A 2 -12.87 -7.03 -3.19
C ILE A 2 -11.47 -6.68 -2.69
N TYR A 3 -10.85 -5.68 -3.32
CA TYR A 3 -9.54 -5.15 -2.97
C TYR A 3 -9.69 -3.69 -2.63
N ILE A 4 -9.20 -3.29 -1.46
CA ILE A 4 -9.32 -1.92 -0.96
C ILE A 4 -7.91 -1.40 -0.74
N GLY A 5 -7.57 -0.33 -1.45
CA GLY A 5 -6.43 0.52 -1.09
C GLY A 5 -6.85 1.45 0.03
N GLU A 6 -6.15 1.39 1.15
CA GLU A 6 -6.40 2.23 2.32
C GLU A 6 -5.22 3.19 2.47
N TYR A 7 -5.52 4.48 2.35
CA TYR A 7 -4.59 5.52 2.69
C TYR A 7 -4.53 5.68 4.21
N PHE A 8 -3.36 6.04 4.73
CA PHE A 8 -3.18 6.15 6.18
C PHE A 8 -3.86 7.39 6.75
N CYS A 9 -4.25 7.32 8.02
CA CYS A 9 -4.69 8.49 8.78
C CYS A 9 -3.47 9.37 9.07
N GLY A 10 -3.34 10.44 8.27
CA GLY A 10 -2.21 11.37 8.29
C GLY A 10 -2.04 12.10 9.62
N ILE A 11 -1.16 11.57 10.49
CA ILE A 11 -0.45 12.37 11.48
C ILE A 11 1.04 12.00 11.37
N ALA A 12 1.86 13.02 11.06
CA ALA A 12 3.30 12.90 10.81
C ALA A 12 4.11 12.28 11.96
N THR A 13 3.53 12.10 13.15
CA THR A 13 4.19 11.61 14.36
C THR A 13 3.93 10.13 14.67
N ASN A 14 3.29 9.36 13.79
CA ASN A 14 3.04 7.93 14.03
C ASN A 14 3.74 7.02 13.02
N ASP A 15 5.05 7.18 12.88
CA ASP A 15 5.94 6.29 12.11
C ASP A 15 6.17 4.92 12.77
N ILE A 16 5.87 4.81 14.07
CA ILE A 16 5.99 3.57 14.86
C ILE A 16 4.69 2.74 14.94
N GLY A 17 3.54 3.32 14.56
CA GLY A 17 2.24 2.66 14.67
C GLY A 17 2.10 1.54 13.64
N THR A 18 1.65 0.36 14.08
CA THR A 18 1.25 -0.72 13.17
C THR A 18 -0.25 -0.68 12.91
N ASP A 19 -0.67 -1.25 11.78
CA ASP A 19 -2.07 -1.45 11.40
C ASP A 19 -2.86 -0.15 11.12
N LEU A 20 -2.16 0.94 10.83
CA LEU A 20 -2.76 2.26 10.49
C LEU A 20 -2.76 2.57 8.99
N GLY A 21 -2.15 1.69 8.20
CA GLY A 21 -1.88 1.92 6.78
C GLY A 21 -0.61 2.76 6.56
N PRO A 22 -0.26 3.05 5.29
CA PRO A 22 -1.01 2.71 4.07
C PRO A 22 -1.00 1.20 3.81
N ARG A 23 -2.12 0.64 3.31
CA ARG A 23 -2.27 -0.81 3.15
C ARG A 23 -3.20 -1.22 2.01
N VAL A 24 -3.18 -2.51 1.69
CA VAL A 24 -4.18 -3.18 0.86
C VAL A 24 -4.92 -4.22 1.71
N THR A 25 -6.25 -4.11 1.75
CA THR A 25 -7.13 -5.12 2.35
C THR A 25 -7.81 -5.95 1.26
N VAL A 26 -7.75 -7.27 1.39
CA VAL A 26 -8.46 -8.22 0.54
C VAL A 26 -9.62 -8.80 1.32
N MET A 27 -10.82 -8.75 0.75
CA MET A 27 -12.02 -9.26 1.41
C MET A 27 -12.96 -10.00 0.45
N ASN A 28 -13.82 -10.83 1.01
CA ASN A 28 -14.91 -11.45 0.25
C ASN A 28 -16.12 -10.49 0.13
N PRO A 29 -17.07 -10.75 -0.79
CA PRO A 29 -18.26 -9.91 -0.95
C PRO A 29 -19.20 -9.87 0.26
N LYS A 30 -19.02 -10.75 1.25
CA LYS A 30 -19.79 -10.76 2.50
C LYS A 30 -19.16 -9.91 3.60
N GLY A 31 -18.08 -9.17 3.30
CA GLY A 31 -17.40 -8.33 4.28
C GLY A 31 -16.27 -9.02 5.05
N LYS A 32 -16.04 -10.32 4.87
CA LYS A 32 -14.98 -11.04 5.60
C LYS A 32 -13.61 -10.68 5.03
N VAL A 33 -12.74 -10.13 5.87
CA VAL A 33 -11.32 -9.89 5.55
C VAL A 33 -10.61 -11.22 5.38
N LEU A 34 -9.90 -11.37 4.26
CA LEU A 34 -9.13 -12.55 3.88
C LEU A 34 -7.63 -12.34 4.07
N ALA A 35 -7.13 -11.14 3.78
CA ALA A 35 -5.72 -10.79 3.93
C ALA A 35 -5.54 -9.28 4.07
N ARG A 36 -4.41 -8.86 4.64
CA ARG A 36 -3.92 -7.48 4.65
C ARG A 36 -2.43 -7.45 4.35
N VAL A 37 -2.01 -6.48 3.54
CA VAL A 37 -0.61 -6.18 3.24
C VAL A 37 -0.38 -4.71 3.55
N GLY A 38 0.70 -4.36 4.26
CA GLY A 38 0.91 -2.99 4.77
C GLY A 38 0.55 -2.87 6.24
N ARG A 39 1.19 -3.68 7.08
CA ARG A 39 1.00 -3.64 8.54
C ARG A 39 1.84 -2.55 9.18
N GLU A 40 3.01 -2.26 8.63
CA GLU A 40 3.91 -1.22 9.12
C GLU A 40 3.54 0.13 8.49
N SER A 41 4.16 1.20 8.99
CA SER A 41 4.02 2.55 8.42
C SER A 41 4.51 2.60 6.96
N TYR A 42 4.48 3.77 6.33
CA TYR A 42 4.84 3.91 4.92
C TYR A 42 6.33 3.60 4.65
N GLY A 43 6.70 3.14 3.45
CA GLY A 43 8.12 2.95 3.12
C GLY A 43 8.45 2.06 1.92
N ASP A 44 9.76 1.96 1.67
CA ASP A 44 10.34 1.24 0.53
C ASP A 44 10.41 -0.29 0.74
N GLN A 45 10.32 -0.79 1.97
CA GLN A 45 10.44 -2.24 2.23
C GLN A 45 9.27 -3.04 1.64
N SER A 46 9.49 -4.34 1.40
CA SER A 46 8.48 -5.23 0.83
C SER A 46 7.20 -5.24 1.66
N GLY A 47 6.05 -5.04 1.00
CA GLY A 47 4.75 -5.01 1.66
C GLY A 47 4.42 -3.67 2.35
N ARG A 48 5.29 -2.66 2.28
CA ARG A 48 4.98 -1.27 2.65
C ARG A 48 4.60 -0.45 1.42
N PHE A 49 3.87 0.64 1.67
CA PHE A 49 3.37 1.55 0.63
C PHE A 49 3.68 2.99 1.03
N TYR A 50 3.57 3.94 0.12
CA TYR A 50 3.57 5.38 0.37
C TYR A 50 2.13 5.90 0.31
N SER A 51 1.58 5.96 -0.90
CA SER A 51 0.29 6.63 -1.15
C SER A 51 -0.48 5.89 -2.23
N PRO A 52 -1.02 4.69 -1.95
CA PRO A 52 -1.69 3.87 -2.95
C PRO A 52 -2.96 4.57 -3.47
N HIS A 53 -3.08 4.73 -4.79
CA HIS A 53 -4.19 5.43 -5.44
C HIS A 53 -4.79 4.66 -6.63
N GLY A 54 -4.02 3.75 -7.23
CA GLY A 54 -4.49 2.84 -8.27
C GLY A 54 -4.29 1.38 -7.85
N ILE A 55 -5.26 0.52 -8.16
CA ILE A 55 -5.13 -0.92 -7.96
C ILE A 55 -5.73 -1.68 -9.13
N ALA A 56 -4.99 -2.67 -9.63
CA ALA A 56 -5.46 -3.60 -10.66
C ALA A 56 -5.07 -5.03 -10.28
N VAL A 57 -5.80 -6.00 -10.83
CA VAL A 57 -5.60 -7.43 -10.56
C VAL A 57 -5.50 -8.17 -11.88
N ASP A 58 -4.49 -9.03 -12.02
CA ASP A 58 -4.36 -9.88 -13.21
C ASP A 58 -5.10 -11.21 -13.07
N SER A 59 -5.10 -12.00 -14.16
CA SER A 59 -5.77 -13.31 -14.20
C SER A 59 -5.17 -14.37 -13.26
N ARG A 60 -3.97 -14.15 -12.72
CA ARG A 60 -3.36 -15.02 -11.70
C ARG A 60 -3.77 -14.63 -10.29
N GLY A 61 -4.38 -13.46 -10.14
CA GLY A 61 -4.72 -12.85 -8.86
C GLY A 61 -3.58 -12.03 -8.24
N ASP A 62 -2.54 -11.70 -9.01
CA ASP A 62 -1.50 -10.77 -8.56
C ASP A 62 -2.05 -9.35 -8.55
N LEU A 63 -1.60 -8.52 -7.60
CA LEU A 63 -2.02 -7.14 -7.46
C LEU A 63 -0.96 -6.20 -8.01
N TYR A 64 -1.40 -5.14 -8.68
CA TYR A 64 -0.57 -4.04 -9.14
C TYR A 64 -1.09 -2.79 -8.46
N VAL A 65 -0.23 -2.12 -7.70
CA VAL A 65 -0.58 -0.94 -6.92
C VAL A 65 0.24 0.23 -7.43
N ALA A 66 -0.45 1.29 -7.84
CA ALA A 66 0.15 2.56 -8.25
C ALA A 66 0.06 3.57 -7.10
N GLU A 67 1.13 4.32 -6.87
CA GLU A 67 1.35 5.16 -5.70
C GLU A 67 1.73 6.58 -6.13
N VAL A 68 1.25 7.60 -5.42
CA VAL A 68 1.59 9.03 -5.68
C VAL A 68 2.75 9.50 -4.79
N SER A 69 3.81 8.72 -4.71
CA SER A 69 4.88 8.86 -3.71
C SER A 69 5.73 10.13 -3.88
N TRP A 70 5.91 10.64 -5.11
CA TRP A 70 6.61 11.92 -5.33
C TRP A 70 5.88 13.10 -4.69
N THR A 71 4.58 13.25 -5.00
CA THR A 71 3.77 14.39 -4.55
C THR A 71 3.60 14.40 -3.03
N ASP A 72 3.48 13.22 -2.43
CA ASP A 72 3.16 13.09 -1.00
C ASP A 72 4.41 13.03 -0.12
N TYR A 73 5.53 12.51 -0.64
CA TYR A 73 6.78 12.34 0.11
C TYR A 73 8.01 12.89 -0.64
N GLY A 74 8.32 12.36 -1.82
CA GLY A 74 9.61 12.54 -2.49
C GLY A 74 10.03 14.01 -2.69
N ARG A 75 9.09 14.87 -3.07
CA ARG A 75 9.32 16.32 -3.26
C ARG A 75 9.63 17.09 -1.97
N HIS A 76 9.29 16.52 -0.81
CA HIS A 76 9.45 17.12 0.51
C HIS A 76 10.71 16.61 1.26
N MET A 77 11.43 15.65 0.67
CA MET A 77 12.70 15.16 1.21
C MET A 77 13.82 16.16 0.90
N ASP A 78 14.91 16.10 1.68
CA ASP A 78 16.11 16.93 1.47
C ASP A 78 17.36 16.03 1.32
N PRO A 79 17.94 15.91 0.11
CA PRO A 79 17.43 16.46 -1.15
C PRO A 79 16.16 15.73 -1.63
N PRO A 80 15.35 16.36 -2.50
CA PRO A 80 14.20 15.68 -3.12
C PRO A 80 14.64 14.43 -3.87
N ARG A 81 13.87 13.34 -3.73
CA ARG A 81 14.16 12.08 -4.42
C ARG A 81 12.90 11.40 -4.94
N GLU A 82 13.01 10.76 -6.09
CA GLU A 82 11.95 9.88 -6.59
C GLU A 82 11.88 8.63 -5.71
N LEU A 83 10.66 8.24 -5.34
CA LEU A 83 10.38 7.04 -4.56
C LEU A 83 9.63 6.04 -5.44
N ARG A 84 9.51 4.79 -4.99
CA ARG A 84 8.71 3.81 -5.74
C ARG A 84 7.28 4.33 -5.92
N SER A 85 6.82 4.36 -7.17
CA SER A 85 5.47 4.79 -7.55
C SER A 85 4.59 3.65 -8.07
N MET A 86 5.13 2.43 -8.14
CA MET A 86 4.40 1.23 -8.54
C MET A 86 5.02 -0.02 -7.92
N GLN A 87 4.19 -0.95 -7.47
CA GLN A 87 4.63 -2.26 -7.03
C GLN A 87 3.67 -3.38 -7.45
N LYS A 88 4.23 -4.56 -7.69
CA LYS A 88 3.48 -5.80 -7.91
C LYS A 88 3.55 -6.67 -6.66
N LEU A 89 2.39 -7.11 -6.17
CA LEU A 89 2.26 -8.09 -5.09
C LEU A 89 1.84 -9.44 -5.69
N VAL A 90 2.71 -10.43 -5.58
CA VAL A 90 2.45 -11.77 -6.10
C VAL A 90 1.58 -12.54 -5.12
N ARG A 91 0.52 -13.16 -5.62
CA ARG A 91 -0.34 -14.00 -4.79
C ARG A 91 0.38 -15.31 -4.47
N VAL A 92 0.68 -15.53 -3.19
CA VAL A 92 1.20 -16.83 -2.72
C VAL A 92 0.07 -17.86 -2.78
N ARG A 93 0.38 -19.04 -3.32
CA ARG A 93 -0.51 -20.19 -3.36
C ARG A 93 0.10 -21.25 -2.44
N ASP A 94 -0.66 -21.65 -1.43
CA ASP A 94 -0.38 -22.86 -0.64
C ASP A 94 -0.77 -24.11 -1.43
#